data_AF-A0AB35PAW6-F1
#
_entry.id   AF-A0AB35PAW6-F1
#
_cell.length_a   1.000
_cell.length_b   1.000
_cell.length_c   1.000
_cell.angle_alpha   90.00
_cell.angle_beta   90.00
_cell.angle_gamma   90.00
#
_symmetry.space_group_name_H-M   'P 1'
#
loop_
_entity.id
_entity.type
_entity.pdbx_description
1 polymer ?
#
loop_
_entity_poly.entity_id
_entity_poly.type
_entity_poly.pdbx_seq_one_letter_code
_entity_poly.pdbx_strand_id
1 'polypeptide(L)'
;MKKLIATVLTVGLAATILTGCNNDPYMQKQDDQIISIDYKMLVKDKLYYIPHERGKADLPPRYEKLLTDNPSLEVISVSTNTNEDSQNSINGYYIFTKKIKENQEQ
;
A
#
# COMPACT_ATOMS: atom_id res chain seq x y z
N MET A 1 37.23 -58.65 -12.85
CA MET A 1 35.83 -58.35 -13.22
C MET A 1 35.40 -57.05 -12.55
N LYS A 2 34.67 -56.22 -13.30
CA LYS A 2 34.16 -54.87 -12.99
C LYS A 2 33.42 -54.83 -11.64
N LYS A 3 33.33 -53.69 -10.94
CA LYS A 3 32.22 -52.74 -11.13
C LYS A 3 32.59 -51.32 -10.69
N LEU A 4 32.39 -50.41 -11.65
CA LEU A 4 32.50 -48.96 -11.55
C LEU A 4 31.35 -48.38 -10.72
N ILE A 5 31.70 -47.32 -9.99
CA ILE A 5 30.84 -46.43 -9.24
C ILE A 5 29.88 -45.75 -10.22
N ALA A 6 28.58 -45.89 -10.00
CA ALA A 6 27.56 -45.15 -10.74
C ALA A 6 27.10 -43.95 -9.88
N THR A 7 27.64 -42.80 -10.20
CA THR A 7 27.23 -41.48 -9.73
C THR A 7 25.80 -41.21 -10.17
N VAL A 8 24.89 -40.94 -9.23
CA VAL A 8 23.50 -40.59 -9.55
C VAL A 8 23.45 -39.15 -10.04
N LEU A 9 23.38 -38.99 -11.36
CA LEU A 9 22.88 -37.78 -12.02
C LEU A 9 21.35 -37.79 -11.90
N THR A 10 20.81 -36.94 -11.03
CA THR A 10 19.43 -36.47 -11.20
C THR A 10 19.47 -34.95 -11.29
N VAL A 11 19.20 -34.49 -12.50
CA VAL A 11 19.04 -33.09 -12.89
C VAL A 11 17.75 -32.59 -12.24
N GLY A 12 17.89 -31.96 -11.08
CA GLY A 12 16.79 -31.28 -10.38
C GLY A 12 16.64 -29.87 -10.93
N LEU A 13 15.60 -29.70 -11.75
CA LEU A 13 15.07 -28.47 -12.33
C LEU A 13 15.49 -27.16 -11.61
N ALA A 14 16.24 -26.31 -12.30
CA ALA A 14 16.44 -24.93 -11.89
C ALA A 14 15.09 -24.19 -11.95
N ALA A 15 14.43 -24.05 -10.81
CA ALA A 15 13.31 -23.13 -10.67
C ALA A 15 13.88 -21.70 -10.63
N THR A 16 13.96 -21.07 -11.79
CA THR A 16 14.07 -19.62 -11.91
C THR A 16 12.80 -19.01 -11.36
N ILE A 17 12.78 -18.76 -10.05
CA ILE A 17 11.82 -17.84 -9.46
C ILE A 17 12.55 -16.51 -9.32
N LEU A 18 12.60 -15.75 -10.42
CA LEU A 18 12.67 -14.30 -10.34
C LEU A 18 11.32 -13.82 -9.79
N THR A 19 11.05 -14.10 -8.52
CA THR A 19 10.14 -13.26 -7.75
C THR A 19 10.91 -11.97 -7.57
N GLY A 20 10.68 -11.02 -8.48
CA GLY A 20 10.83 -9.62 -8.15
C GLY A 20 9.97 -9.38 -6.92
N CYS A 21 10.60 -9.49 -5.76
CA CYS A 21 10.01 -9.03 -4.52
C CYS A 21 9.85 -7.53 -4.69
N ASN A 22 8.67 -7.11 -5.15
CA ASN A 22 8.13 -5.83 -4.70
C ASN A 22 7.94 -5.99 -3.19
N ASN A 23 9.04 -5.74 -2.46
CA ASN A 23 9.07 -5.56 -1.02
C ASN A 23 8.40 -4.23 -0.73
N ASP A 24 7.09 -4.16 -0.99
CA ASP A 24 6.25 -3.13 -0.41
C ASP A 24 5.86 -3.65 0.98
N PRO A 25 6.43 -3.12 2.07
CA PRO A 25 6.21 -3.63 3.42
C PRO A 25 4.77 -3.42 3.91
N TYR A 26 3.90 -2.82 3.09
CA TYR A 26 2.53 -2.48 3.41
C TYR A 26 1.49 -3.34 2.68
N MET A 27 1.92 -4.26 1.81
CA MET A 27 1.06 -5.31 1.28
C MET A 27 0.89 -6.43 2.30
N GLN A 28 -0.11 -6.31 3.19
CA GLN A 28 -0.60 -7.46 3.93
C GLN A 28 -1.34 -8.40 2.96
N LYS A 29 -0.79 -9.58 2.71
CA LYS A 29 -1.53 -10.69 2.12
C LYS A 29 -2.52 -11.21 3.17
N GLN A 30 -3.78 -10.84 3.04
CA GLN A 30 -4.90 -11.46 3.74
C GLN A 30 -5.69 -12.26 2.70
N ASP A 31 -5.60 -13.60 2.76
CA ASP A 31 -6.33 -14.59 1.94
C ASP A 31 -6.65 -14.17 0.49
N ASP A 32 -5.67 -14.30 -0.43
CA ASP A 32 -5.82 -14.24 -1.90
C ASP A 32 -6.65 -13.09 -2.51
N GLN A 33 -7.02 -12.08 -1.73
CA GLN A 33 -7.79 -10.92 -2.17
C GLN A 33 -6.89 -9.70 -2.18
N ILE A 34 -6.65 -9.17 -3.38
CA ILE A 34 -6.06 -7.85 -3.54
C ILE A 34 -7.09 -6.85 -3.03
N ILE A 35 -6.91 -6.33 -1.82
CA ILE A 35 -7.75 -5.26 -1.29
C ILE A 35 -7.41 -4.00 -2.09
N SER A 36 -8.32 -3.57 -2.97
CA SER A 36 -8.20 -2.27 -3.64
C SER A 36 -8.38 -1.20 -2.58
N ILE A 37 -7.31 -0.49 -2.27
CA ILE A 37 -7.35 0.67 -1.39
C ILE A 37 -7.83 1.86 -2.24
N ASP A 38 -9.12 2.18 -2.10
CA ASP A 38 -9.74 3.30 -2.80
C ASP A 38 -9.92 4.49 -1.83
N TYR A 39 -9.36 5.64 -2.19
CA TYR A 39 -9.56 6.91 -1.52
C TYR A 39 -10.28 7.89 -2.44
N LYS A 40 -11.00 8.85 -1.84
CA LYS A 40 -11.78 9.84 -2.60
C LYS A 40 -11.21 11.24 -2.44
N MET A 41 -10.96 11.91 -3.56
CA MET A 41 -10.73 13.35 -3.57
C MET A 41 -12.06 14.07 -3.36
N LEU A 42 -12.15 14.88 -2.30
CA LEU A 42 -13.35 15.68 -2.00
C LEU A 42 -13.17 17.12 -2.47
N VAL A 43 -11.95 17.66 -2.35
CA VAL A 43 -11.57 18.97 -2.85
C VAL A 43 -10.19 18.88 -3.46
N LYS A 44 -10.08 19.26 -4.74
CA LYS A 44 -8.82 19.22 -5.48
C LYS A 44 -7.71 19.98 -4.74
N ASP A 45 -6.56 19.33 -4.63
CA ASP A 45 -5.34 19.84 -3.99
C ASP A 45 -5.51 20.30 -2.53
N LYS A 46 -6.58 19.87 -1.85
CA LYS A 46 -6.89 20.30 -0.47
C LYS A 46 -7.37 19.19 0.45
N LEU A 47 -8.20 18.25 -0.03
CA LEU A 47 -8.84 17.27 0.84
C LEU A 47 -9.04 15.92 0.17
N TYR A 48 -8.44 14.90 0.77
CA TYR A 48 -8.65 13.49 0.48
C TYR A 48 -9.30 12.80 1.67
N TYR A 49 -10.16 11.82 1.38
CA TYR A 49 -10.83 11.00 2.38
C TYR A 49 -10.45 9.53 2.19
N ILE A 50 -10.01 8.92 3.29
CA ILE A 50 -9.76 7.49 3.40
C ILE A 50 -10.83 6.91 4.34
N PRO A 51 -11.70 6.01 3.86
CA PRO A 51 -12.68 5.37 4.73
C PRO A 51 -11.97 4.52 5.79
N HIS A 52 -12.47 4.58 7.01
CA HIS A 52 -11.99 3.73 8.10
C HIS A 52 -12.85 2.46 8.18
N GLU A 53 -12.18 1.31 8.17
CA GLU A 53 -12.79 0.02 8.43
C GLU A 53 -12.81 -0.29 9.92
N ARG A 54 -14.00 -0.59 10.43
CA ARG A 54 -14.23 -0.92 11.85
C ARG A 54 -13.27 -2.02 12.33
N GLY A 55 -12.60 -1.77 13.45
CA GLY A 55 -11.70 -2.71 14.09
C GLY A 55 -10.37 -2.91 13.37
N LYS A 56 -10.03 -2.10 12.36
CA LYS A 56 -8.77 -2.20 11.61
C LYS A 56 -7.89 -0.98 11.78
N ALA A 57 -6.58 -1.21 11.88
CA ALA A 57 -5.58 -0.15 11.80
C ALA A 57 -5.21 0.09 10.32
N ASP A 58 -6.12 0.69 9.57
CA ASP A 58 -6.06 0.77 8.12
C ASP A 58 -5.39 2.06 7.59
N LEU A 59 -5.14 3.06 8.43
CA LEU A 59 -4.49 4.29 7.98
C LEU A 59 -3.07 4.10 7.40
N PRO A 60 -2.11 3.43 8.06
CA PRO A 60 -0.72 3.41 7.59
C PRO A 60 -0.55 2.94 6.13
N PRO A 61 -1.05 1.75 5.72
CA PRO A 61 -0.86 1.29 4.36
C PRO A 61 -1.62 2.15 3.33
N ARG A 62 -2.78 2.71 3.72
CA ARG A 62 -3.59 3.54 2.82
C ARG A 62 -3.00 4.94 2.62
N TYR A 63 -2.36 5.46 3.66
CA TYR A 63 -1.70 6.75 3.66
C TYR A 63 -0.46 6.74 2.75
N GLU A 64 0.35 5.70 2.79
CA GLU A 64 1.54 5.61 1.94
C GLU A 64 1.18 5.47 0.47
N LYS A 65 0.20 4.63 0.14
CA LYS A 65 -0.31 4.54 -1.24
C LYS A 65 -0.79 5.90 -1.76
N LEU A 66 -1.48 6.70 -0.93
CA LEU A 66 -1.91 8.05 -1.31
C LEU A 66 -0.71 8.93 -1.72
N LEU A 67 0.38 8.89 -0.95
CA LEU A 67 1.60 9.66 -1.23
C LEU A 67 2.31 9.16 -2.50
N THR A 68 2.39 7.84 -2.68
CA THR A 68 2.99 7.22 -3.87
C THR A 68 2.22 7.54 -5.14
N ASP A 69 0.89 7.49 -5.09
CA ASP A 69 0.03 7.79 -6.23
C ASP A 69 0.00 9.31 -6.55
N ASN A 70 0.34 10.17 -5.57
CA ASN A 70 0.27 11.62 -5.70
C ASN A 70 1.59 12.30 -5.27
N PRO A 71 2.71 12.06 -5.97
CA PRO A 71 4.03 12.54 -5.56
C PRO A 71 4.18 14.07 -5.61
N SER A 72 3.23 14.77 -6.26
CA SER A 72 3.20 16.24 -6.35
C SER A 72 2.48 16.92 -5.18
N LEU A 73 2.02 16.15 -4.19
CA LEU A 73 1.29 16.66 -3.04
C LEU A 73 2.12 16.62 -1.76
N GLU A 74 1.96 17.66 -0.95
CA GLU A 74 2.45 17.75 0.42
C GLU A 74 1.27 17.63 1.38
N VAL A 75 1.35 16.71 2.33
CA VAL A 75 0.35 16.59 3.40
C VAL A 75 0.59 17.67 4.45
N ILE A 76 -0.45 18.45 4.72
CA ILE A 76 -0.45 19.55 5.69
C ILE A 76 -0.89 19.06 7.06
N SER A 77 -1.97 18.28 7.10
CA SER A 77 -2.52 17.76 8.34
C SER A 77 -3.40 16.55 8.08
N VAL A 78 -3.60 15.76 9.12
CA VAL A 78 -4.51 14.62 9.13
C VAL A 78 -5.50 14.83 10.27
N SER A 79 -6.80 14.78 9.95
CA SER A 79 -7.86 14.75 10.95
C SER A 79 -8.53 13.39 10.91
N THR A 80 -8.83 12.85 12.09
CA THR A 80 -9.41 11.51 12.22
C THR A 80 -10.79 11.59 12.85
N ASN A 81 -11.71 10.83 12.30
CA ASN A 81 -12.98 10.51 12.95
C ASN A 81 -13.15 9.00 12.88
N THR A 82 -12.74 8.28 13.91
CA THR A 82 -12.86 6.82 13.97
C THR A 82 -13.76 6.40 15.12
N ASN A 83 -14.77 7.23 15.43
CA ASN A 83 -15.74 6.89 16.46
C ASN A 83 -16.67 5.79 15.94
N GLU A 84 -16.36 4.55 16.30
CA GLU A 84 -17.15 3.38 15.93
C GLU A 84 -18.49 3.27 16.66
N ASP A 85 -18.69 4.04 17.73
CA ASP A 85 -19.91 4.01 18.54
C ASP A 85 -21.05 4.82 17.92
N SER A 86 -20.73 5.71 16.97
CA SER A 86 -21.71 6.55 16.28
C SER A 86 -22.13 5.93 14.95
N GLN A 87 -23.39 5.48 14.88
CA GLN A 87 -23.96 4.89 13.65
C GLN A 87 -24.14 5.91 12.50
N ASN A 88 -24.06 7.22 12.78
CA ASN A 88 -24.29 8.30 11.81
C ASN A 88 -23.05 9.17 11.55
N SER A 89 -21.86 8.76 11.98
CA SER A 89 -20.63 9.51 11.70
C SER A 89 -19.96 9.04 10.42
N ILE A 90 -19.40 9.99 9.68
CA ILE A 90 -18.47 9.68 8.59
C ILE A 90 -17.15 9.26 9.22
N ASN A 91 -16.95 7.95 9.32
CA ASN A 91 -15.76 7.37 9.92
C ASN A 91 -14.65 7.26 8.88
N GLY A 92 -13.50 7.85 9.17
CA GLY A 92 -12.36 7.87 8.27
C GLY A 92 -11.32 8.93 8.62
N TYR A 93 -10.41 9.09 7.68
CA TYR A 93 -9.26 9.97 7.79
C TYR A 93 -9.35 11.05 6.71
N TYR A 94 -9.26 12.30 7.14
CA TYR A 94 -9.29 13.48 6.30
C TYR A 94 -7.86 13.97 6.14
N ILE A 95 -7.29 13.78 4.95
CA ILE A 95 -5.92 14.15 4.62
C ILE A 95 -5.94 15.49 3.90
N PHE A 96 -5.47 16.54 4.59
CA PHE A 96 -5.36 17.86 4.02
C PHE A 96 -4.04 17.99 3.29
N THR A 97 -4.10 18.45 2.04
CA THR A 97 -2.93 18.52 1.15
C THR A 97 -2.76 19.91 0.57
N LYS A 98 -1.59 20.16 -0.01
CA LYS A 98 -1.36 21.23 -0.99
C LYS A 98 -0.45 20.69 -2.09
N LYS A 99 -0.45 21.33 -3.25
CA LYS A 99 0.58 21.07 -4.27
C LYS A 99 1.95 21.50 -3.75
N ILE A 100 2.96 20.66 -3.94
CA ILE A 100 4.35 21.07 -3.78
C ILE A 100 4.57 22.17 -4.82
N LYS A 101 5.02 23.36 -4.38
CA LYS A 101 5.42 24.40 -5.31
C LYS A 101 6.61 23.85 -6.08
N GLU A 102 6.46 23.61 -7.38
CA GLU A 102 7.62 23.52 -8.25
C GLU A 102 8.35 24.86 -8.09
N ASN A 103 9.57 24.82 -7.57
CA ASN A 103 10.44 25.99 -7.63
C ASN A 103 10.51 26.35 -9.12
N GLN A 104 9.87 27.45 -9.49
CA GLN A 104 10.14 28.06 -10.78
C GLN A 104 11.59 28.51 -10.70
N GLU A 105 12.47 27.72 -11.34
CA GLU A 105 13.84 28.11 -11.61
C GLU A 105 13.78 29.51 -12.24
N GLN A 106 14.25 30.51 -11.49
CA GLN A 106 14.50 31.87 -11.95
C GLN A 106 15.85 31.94 -12.64
#